data_AF-A0A367HP97-F1
#
_entry.id   AF-A0A367HP97-F1
#
_cell.length_a   1.000
_cell.length_b   1.000
_cell.length_c   1.000
_cell.angle_alpha   90.00
_cell.angle_beta   90.00
_cell.angle_gamma   90.00
#
_symmetry.space_group_name_H-M   'P 1'
#
loop_
_entity.id
_entity.type
_entity.pdbx_description
1 polymer ?
#
loop_
_entity_poly.entity_id
_entity_poly.type
_entity_poly.pdbx_seq_one_letter_code
_entity_poly.pdbx_strand_id
1 'polypeptide(L)'
;MEDRTVSRLRAVVELPGWAWETAELRQALRRRDMGAVFRCVQQYSGASQAKIGTAVDMAQGRVNEIINGRREVSRLDVYERIADGLDMPDDARHLLGLAASREKRSGGAAFDLAVFPEVVRVYSSQASARDEIQQQARAAKELDVLAVRGLGLLGLNDSLLRACLPREHGGHGLRVRLLLLDPESPALAHRAAEIGESAESLARGVRLAEARLRELADTCDVQVYRYGALPTWRVIRTDSTMFVGAFDVGWEGHESACYKVMETPHGPLYRGFRRMVEAIVDGAERTV
;
A
#
# COMPACT_ATOMS: atom_id res chain seq x y z
N MET A 1 44.50 -27.37 -24.14
CA MET A 1 44.14 -27.87 -22.80
C MET A 1 42.83 -27.21 -22.43
N GLU A 2 41.74 -27.90 -22.76
CA GLU A 2 40.36 -27.47 -22.53
C GLU A 2 40.07 -27.43 -21.03
N ASP A 3 39.48 -26.34 -20.54
CA ASP A 3 38.68 -26.38 -19.32
C ASP A 3 37.26 -25.92 -19.66
N ARG A 4 36.44 -26.92 -20.03
CA ARG A 4 34.99 -26.83 -20.18
C ARG A 4 34.37 -26.88 -18.78
N THR A 5 34.32 -25.75 -18.07
CA THR A 5 33.40 -25.63 -16.94
C THR A 5 32.03 -25.18 -17.46
N VAL A 6 31.19 -26.20 -17.63
CA VAL A 6 29.83 -26.20 -18.16
C VAL A 6 28.95 -25.18 -17.45
N SER A 7 28.66 -24.07 -18.12
CA SER A 7 27.44 -23.30 -17.88
C SER A 7 26.27 -24.19 -18.26
N ARG A 8 25.67 -24.88 -17.26
CA ARG A 8 24.42 -25.61 -17.45
C ARG A 8 23.33 -24.58 -17.72
N LEU A 9 23.05 -24.31 -19.00
CA LEU A 9 21.77 -23.76 -19.45
C LEU A 9 20.68 -24.62 -18.79
N ARG A 10 20.03 -24.08 -17.73
CA ARG A 10 18.84 -24.73 -17.15
C ARG A 10 17.83 -24.84 -18.29
N ALA A 11 17.44 -26.06 -18.64
CA ALA A 11 16.39 -26.27 -19.63
C ALA A 11 15.09 -25.74 -19.06
N VAL A 12 14.70 -24.52 -19.45
CA VAL A 12 13.47 -23.89 -18.96
C VAL A 12 12.28 -24.63 -19.56
N VAL A 13 11.40 -25.09 -18.69
CA VAL A 13 10.10 -25.66 -19.06
C VAL A 13 9.10 -24.51 -18.95
N GLU A 14 8.78 -23.89 -20.08
CA GLU A 14 7.86 -22.75 -20.13
C GLU A 14 6.42 -23.27 -20.20
N LEU A 15 5.64 -23.05 -19.14
CA LEU A 15 4.19 -23.24 -19.17
C LEU A 15 3.51 -21.88 -19.38
N PRO A 16 2.54 -21.76 -20.29
CA PRO A 16 1.69 -20.59 -20.36
C PRO A 16 0.96 -20.34 -19.03
N GLY A 17 0.81 -19.08 -18.61
CA GLY A 17 0.17 -18.72 -17.34
C GLY A 17 -1.22 -19.36 -17.14
N TRP A 18 -2.06 -19.37 -18.18
CA TRP A 18 -3.40 -19.97 -18.15
C TRP A 18 -3.40 -21.48 -17.84
N ALA A 19 -2.30 -22.19 -18.11
CA ALA A 19 -2.22 -23.62 -17.85
C ALA A 19 -2.30 -23.92 -16.33
N TRP A 20 -1.68 -23.06 -15.51
CA TRP A 20 -1.71 -23.12 -14.04
C TRP A 20 -3.10 -22.91 -13.44
N GLU A 21 -4.01 -22.28 -14.21
CA GLU A 21 -5.37 -22.00 -13.79
C GLU A 21 -6.36 -23.13 -14.11
N THR A 22 -5.96 -24.10 -14.94
CA THR A 22 -6.84 -25.22 -15.34
C THR A 22 -7.29 -26.04 -14.13
N ALA A 23 -8.56 -26.45 -14.13
CA ALA A 23 -9.14 -27.21 -13.03
C ALA A 23 -8.36 -28.51 -12.75
N GLU A 24 -7.88 -29.19 -13.79
CA GLU A 24 -7.06 -30.41 -13.69
C GLU A 24 -5.76 -30.16 -12.94
N LEU A 25 -4.96 -29.17 -13.36
CA LEU A 25 -3.67 -28.88 -12.75
C LEU A 25 -3.83 -28.37 -11.31
N ARG A 26 -4.81 -27.51 -11.04
CA ARG A 26 -5.13 -27.04 -9.68
C ARG A 26 -5.54 -28.19 -8.76
N GLN A 27 -6.31 -29.16 -9.27
CA GLN A 27 -6.72 -30.33 -8.50
C GLN A 27 -5.53 -31.28 -8.22
N ALA A 28 -4.64 -31.47 -9.20
CA ALA A 28 -3.41 -32.23 -9.03
C ALA A 28 -2.50 -31.63 -7.94
N LEU A 29 -2.31 -30.30 -7.95
CA LEU A 29 -1.53 -29.58 -6.95
C LEU A 29 -2.11 -29.75 -5.53
N ARG A 30 -3.43 -29.58 -5.37
CA ARG A 30 -4.12 -29.77 -4.07
C ARG A 30 -3.97 -31.18 -3.51
N ARG A 31 -3.99 -32.20 -4.39
CA ARG A 31 -3.77 -33.61 -4.00
C ARG A 31 -2.30 -33.99 -3.89
N ARG A 32 -1.38 -33.07 -4.20
CA ARG A 32 0.06 -33.31 -4.32
C ARG A 32 0.42 -34.45 -5.28
N ASP A 33 -0.40 -34.66 -6.31
CA ASP A 33 -0.20 -35.68 -7.33
C ASP A 33 0.80 -35.17 -8.39
N MET A 34 2.09 -35.40 -8.13
CA MET A 34 3.16 -34.95 -9.04
C MET A 34 3.16 -35.71 -10.37
N GLY A 35 2.57 -36.92 -10.41
CA GLY A 35 2.39 -37.65 -11.66
C GLY A 35 1.43 -36.91 -12.59
N ALA A 36 0.28 -36.45 -12.05
CA ALA A 36 -0.66 -35.61 -12.78
C ALA A 36 -0.07 -34.25 -13.15
N VAL A 37 0.65 -33.59 -12.25
CA VAL A 37 1.32 -32.31 -12.55
C VAL A 37 2.29 -32.48 -13.72
N PHE A 38 3.14 -33.51 -13.73
CA PHE A 38 4.05 -33.74 -14.85
C PHE A 38 3.32 -34.05 -16.16
N ARG A 39 2.20 -34.77 -16.14
CA ARG A 39 1.39 -34.98 -17.35
C ARG A 39 0.84 -33.66 -17.90
N CYS A 40 0.29 -32.79 -17.06
CA CYS A 40 -0.17 -31.46 -17.47
C CYS A 40 0.99 -30.61 -18.02
N VAL A 41 2.16 -30.66 -17.38
CA VAL A 41 3.38 -29.98 -17.87
C VAL A 41 3.75 -30.48 -19.27
N GLN A 42 3.76 -31.79 -19.52
CA GLN A 42 4.03 -32.33 -20.85
C GLN A 42 2.98 -31.88 -21.87
N GLN A 43 1.71 -31.91 -21.50
CA GLN A 43 0.59 -31.54 -22.36
C GLN A 43 0.63 -30.07 -22.77
N TYR A 44 0.90 -29.15 -21.83
CA TYR A 44 0.79 -27.71 -22.07
C TYR A 44 2.10 -27.03 -22.50
N SER A 45 3.26 -27.63 -22.23
CA SER A 45 4.57 -27.09 -22.65
C SER A 45 5.25 -27.88 -23.77
N GLY A 46 4.78 -29.09 -24.08
CA GLY A 46 5.45 -30.01 -25.01
C GLY A 46 6.78 -30.57 -24.49
N ALA A 47 7.13 -30.35 -23.21
CA ALA A 47 8.39 -30.82 -22.65
C ALA A 47 8.47 -32.35 -22.58
N SER A 48 9.61 -32.92 -22.95
CA SER A 48 9.88 -34.34 -22.74
C SER A 48 10.17 -34.63 -21.26
N GLN A 49 10.00 -35.88 -20.82
CA GLN A 49 10.36 -36.29 -19.45
C GLN A 49 11.84 -36.00 -19.11
N ALA A 50 12.73 -36.06 -20.10
CA ALA A 50 14.15 -35.69 -19.94
C ALA A 50 14.32 -34.19 -19.69
N LYS A 51 13.56 -33.34 -20.41
CA LYS A 51 13.56 -31.90 -20.19
C LYS A 51 12.99 -31.55 -18.81
N ILE A 52 11.88 -32.17 -18.43
CA ILE A 52 11.30 -32.02 -17.08
C ILE A 52 12.31 -32.44 -16.02
N GLY A 53 12.92 -33.63 -16.16
CA GLY A 53 13.92 -34.12 -15.22
C GLY A 53 15.10 -33.16 -15.05
N THR A 54 15.59 -32.60 -16.16
CA THR A 54 16.64 -31.58 -16.10
C THR A 54 16.19 -30.32 -15.35
N ALA A 55 14.95 -29.86 -15.57
CA ALA A 55 14.40 -28.68 -14.92
C ALA A 55 14.22 -28.84 -13.40
N VAL A 56 13.71 -30.00 -12.97
CA VAL A 56 13.42 -30.30 -11.55
C VAL A 56 14.55 -31.06 -10.82
N ASP A 57 15.72 -31.15 -11.45
CA ASP A 57 16.90 -31.86 -10.95
C ASP A 57 16.60 -33.32 -10.52
N MET A 58 16.03 -34.06 -11.48
CA MET A 58 15.72 -35.49 -11.39
C MET A 58 16.22 -36.24 -12.63
N ALA A 59 16.61 -37.50 -12.45
CA ALA A 59 16.81 -38.41 -13.57
C ALA A 59 15.49 -38.63 -14.34
N GLN A 60 15.55 -38.73 -15.67
CA GLN A 60 14.36 -38.98 -16.50
C GLN A 60 13.60 -40.25 -16.08
N GLY A 61 14.30 -41.32 -15.71
CA GLY A 61 13.68 -42.55 -15.19
C GLY A 61 12.84 -42.31 -13.93
N ARG A 62 13.27 -41.40 -13.05
CA ARG A 62 12.51 -41.02 -11.84
C ARG A 62 11.25 -40.22 -12.19
N VAL A 63 11.31 -39.33 -13.18
CA VAL A 63 10.13 -38.62 -13.69
C VAL A 63 9.13 -39.62 -14.28
N ASN A 64 9.61 -40.61 -15.03
CA ASN A 64 8.78 -41.67 -15.60
C ASN A 64 8.11 -42.54 -14.52
N GLU A 65 8.82 -42.90 -13.46
CA GLU A 65 8.25 -43.65 -12.32
C GLU A 65 7.13 -42.87 -11.63
N ILE A 66 7.31 -41.56 -11.44
CA ILE A 66 6.31 -40.67 -10.83
C ILE A 66 5.07 -40.54 -11.72
N ILE A 67 5.25 -40.32 -13.03
CA ILE A 67 4.14 -40.23 -13.98
C ILE A 67 3.31 -41.52 -14.01
N ASN A 68 3.96 -42.68 -13.91
CA ASN A 68 3.27 -43.98 -13.94
C ASN A 68 2.80 -44.45 -12.54
N GLY A 69 2.89 -43.62 -11.50
CA GLY A 69 2.45 -43.98 -10.15
C GLY A 69 3.28 -45.07 -9.46
N ARG A 70 4.47 -45.40 -10.00
CA ARG A 70 5.39 -46.37 -9.39
C ARG A 70 6.22 -45.77 -8.25
N ARG A 71 6.23 -44.43 -8.14
CA ARG A 71 6.96 -43.71 -7.10
C ARG A 71 6.23 -42.43 -6.73
N GLU A 72 6.03 -42.21 -5.43
CA GLU A 72 5.43 -40.99 -4.91
C GLU A 72 6.51 -40.01 -4.44
N VAL A 73 6.20 -38.71 -4.55
CA VAL A 73 6.97 -37.64 -3.92
C VAL A 73 6.38 -37.44 -2.53
N SER A 74 7.21 -37.51 -1.49
CA SER A 74 6.74 -37.40 -0.11
C SER A 74 7.51 -36.39 0.74
N ARG A 75 8.74 -36.05 0.35
CA ARG A 75 9.58 -35.09 1.10
C ARG A 75 9.34 -33.66 0.61
N LEU A 76 9.27 -32.73 1.57
CA LEU A 76 9.01 -31.30 1.32
C LEU A 76 10.06 -30.66 0.39
N ASP A 77 11.34 -30.97 0.60
CA ASP A 77 12.46 -30.49 -0.22
C ASP A 77 12.33 -30.89 -1.70
N VAL A 78 11.74 -32.06 -1.98
CA VAL A 78 11.48 -32.52 -3.34
C VAL A 78 10.33 -31.74 -3.98
N TYR A 79 9.28 -31.41 -3.23
CA TYR A 79 8.21 -30.54 -3.73
C TYR A 79 8.72 -29.13 -4.03
N GLU A 80 9.54 -28.55 -3.15
CA GLU A 80 10.17 -27.24 -3.37
C GLU A 80 11.05 -27.25 -4.62
N ARG A 81 11.87 -28.29 -4.81
CA ARG A 81 12.72 -28.42 -6.01
C ARG A 81 11.91 -28.58 -7.31
N ILE A 82 10.79 -29.30 -7.27
CA ILE A 82 9.87 -29.40 -8.41
C ILE A 82 9.24 -28.04 -8.70
N ALA A 83 8.78 -27.33 -7.67
CA ALA A 83 8.16 -26.02 -7.81
C ALA A 83 9.14 -24.97 -8.36
N ASP A 84 10.38 -24.97 -7.87
CA ASP A 84 11.46 -24.11 -8.37
C ASP A 84 11.88 -24.48 -9.80
N GLY A 85 11.92 -25.78 -10.12
CA GLY A 85 12.33 -26.25 -11.44
C GLY A 85 11.32 -25.97 -12.54
N LEU A 86 10.03 -25.95 -12.20
CA LEU A 86 8.92 -25.63 -13.11
C LEU A 86 8.53 -24.15 -13.11
N ASP A 87 9.26 -23.32 -12.36
CA ASP A 87 8.95 -21.91 -12.16
C ASP A 87 7.49 -21.68 -11.75
N MET A 88 7.02 -22.45 -10.76
CA MET A 88 5.63 -22.40 -10.32
C MET A 88 5.26 -21.01 -9.78
N PRO A 89 4.16 -20.41 -10.27
CA PRO A 89 3.62 -19.18 -9.71
C PRO A 89 3.14 -19.37 -8.26
N ASP A 90 3.05 -18.28 -7.50
CA ASP A 90 2.79 -18.33 -6.06
C ASP A 90 1.44 -18.97 -5.71
N ASP A 91 0.41 -18.79 -6.53
CA ASP A 91 -0.89 -19.42 -6.31
C ASP A 91 -0.82 -20.95 -6.48
N ALA A 92 -0.05 -21.45 -7.45
CA ALA A 92 0.23 -22.87 -7.63
C ALA A 92 1.07 -23.46 -6.49
N ARG A 93 2.07 -22.71 -5.99
CA ARG A 93 2.84 -23.07 -4.79
C ARG A 93 1.96 -23.17 -3.56
N HIS A 94 1.06 -22.21 -3.37
CA HIS A 94 0.10 -22.22 -2.26
C HIS A 94 -0.85 -23.42 -2.33
N LEU A 95 -1.33 -23.81 -3.52
CA LEU A 95 -2.15 -25.01 -3.69
C LEU A 95 -1.41 -26.30 -3.31
N LEU A 96 -0.09 -26.34 -3.53
CA LEU A 96 0.77 -27.45 -3.14
C LEU A 96 1.10 -27.44 -1.62
N GLY A 97 0.76 -26.36 -0.93
CA GLY A 97 1.08 -26.11 0.48
C GLY A 97 2.54 -25.70 0.69
N LEU A 98 3.14 -25.03 -0.29
CA LEU A 98 4.46 -24.41 -0.22
C LEU A 98 4.33 -22.90 0.01
N ALA A 99 5.39 -22.30 0.56
CA ALA A 99 5.52 -20.85 0.59
C ALA A 99 5.72 -20.29 -0.84
N ALA A 100 5.42 -19.00 -1.01
CA ALA A 100 5.73 -18.24 -2.23
C ALA A 100 7.20 -18.41 -2.65
N SER A 101 7.45 -18.31 -3.95
CA SER A 101 8.80 -18.45 -4.50
C SER A 101 9.73 -17.44 -3.84
N ARG A 102 10.83 -17.90 -3.25
CA ARG A 102 11.93 -17.00 -2.87
C ARG A 102 12.54 -16.50 -4.17
N GLU A 103 12.05 -15.34 -4.63
CA GLU A 103 12.40 -14.68 -5.89
C GLU A 103 13.86 -14.93 -6.30
N LYS A 104 14.06 -15.79 -7.32
CA LYS A 104 15.23 -15.67 -8.17
C LYS A 104 14.99 -14.51 -9.12
N ARG A 105 15.40 -13.34 -8.62
CA ARG A 105 15.56 -12.05 -9.30
C ARG A 105 15.77 -12.20 -10.81
N SER A 106 14.71 -11.92 -11.57
CA SER A 106 14.78 -11.59 -12.99
C SER A 106 13.61 -10.66 -13.33
N GLY A 107 13.65 -9.45 -12.76
CA GLY A 107 12.76 -8.35 -13.06
C GLY A 107 13.40 -7.09 -12.48
N GLY A 108 13.53 -6.03 -13.28
CA GLY A 108 14.11 -4.76 -12.83
C GLY A 108 13.47 -4.31 -11.51
N ALA A 109 14.30 -3.87 -10.56
CA ALA A 109 13.97 -3.62 -9.16
C ALA A 109 12.53 -3.13 -8.91
N ALA A 110 11.61 -4.07 -8.67
CA ALA A 110 10.50 -3.79 -7.79
C ALA A 110 11.14 -3.53 -6.42
N PHE A 111 10.96 -2.32 -5.89
CA PHE A 111 11.44 -1.98 -4.55
C PHE A 111 10.79 -2.94 -3.55
N ASP A 112 11.58 -3.77 -2.90
CA ASP A 112 11.11 -4.54 -1.74
C ASP A 112 10.66 -3.54 -0.67
N LEU A 113 9.35 -3.49 -0.42
CA LEU A 113 8.72 -2.64 0.60
C LEU A 113 9.32 -2.89 2.00
N ALA A 114 9.91 -4.07 2.24
CA ALA A 114 10.59 -4.38 3.49
C ALA A 114 11.96 -3.70 3.63
N VAL A 115 12.58 -3.26 2.53
CA VAL A 115 13.92 -2.62 2.56
C VAL A 115 13.82 -1.12 2.90
N PHE A 116 12.71 -0.46 2.53
CA PHE A 116 12.45 0.94 2.90
C PHE A 116 10.95 1.18 3.16
N PRO A 117 10.38 0.65 4.25
CA PRO A 117 8.95 0.81 4.53
C PRO A 117 8.68 2.24 4.98
N GLU A 118 8.33 3.13 4.04
CA GLU A 118 7.74 4.42 4.40
C GLU A 118 6.32 4.20 4.93
N VAL A 119 5.54 3.32 4.29
CA VAL A 119 4.24 2.89 4.80
C VAL A 119 4.45 1.82 5.86
N VAL A 120 4.44 2.23 7.13
CA VAL A 120 4.73 1.32 8.26
C VAL A 120 3.49 0.70 8.88
N ARG A 121 2.32 1.28 8.63
CA ARG A 121 1.05 0.77 9.15
C ARG A 121 -0.11 1.25 8.29
N VAL A 122 -1.09 0.36 8.11
CA VAL A 122 -2.37 0.69 7.47
C VAL A 122 -3.49 0.47 8.47
N TYR A 123 -4.34 1.46 8.57
CA TYR A 123 -5.53 1.49 9.41
C TYR A 123 -6.76 1.40 8.54
N SER A 124 -7.83 0.79 9.05
CA SER A 124 -9.09 0.70 8.30
C SER A 124 -9.78 2.06 8.14
N SER A 125 -9.49 3.01 9.02
CA SER A 125 -10.06 4.37 9.03
C SER A 125 -9.22 5.33 9.86
N GLN A 126 -9.49 6.64 9.75
CA GLN A 126 -8.91 7.64 10.66
C GLN A 126 -9.27 7.36 12.12
N ALA A 127 -10.49 6.87 12.39
CA ALA A 127 -10.94 6.56 13.75
C ALA A 127 -10.07 5.47 14.40
N SER A 128 -9.71 4.43 13.64
CA SER A 128 -8.82 3.38 14.12
C SER A 128 -7.35 3.82 14.31
N ALA A 129 -6.95 4.93 13.70
CA ALA A 129 -5.65 5.56 13.86
C ALA A 129 -5.60 6.64 14.96
N ARG A 130 -6.74 6.94 15.60
CA ARG A 130 -6.94 8.09 16.50
C ARG A 130 -5.85 8.22 17.56
N ASP A 131 -5.61 7.16 18.33
CA ASP A 131 -4.70 7.23 19.48
C ASP A 131 -3.26 7.51 19.04
N GLU A 132 -2.83 6.92 17.93
CA GLU A 132 -1.49 7.12 17.40
C GLU A 132 -1.33 8.52 16.76
N ILE A 133 -2.36 9.01 16.06
CA ILE A 133 -2.39 10.39 15.55
C ILE A 133 -2.25 11.38 16.71
N GLN A 134 -3.03 11.20 17.78
CA GLN A 134 -3.00 12.09 18.95
C GLN A 134 -1.66 12.01 19.69
N GLN A 135 -1.09 10.82 19.83
CA GLN A 135 0.22 10.64 20.44
C GLN A 135 1.31 11.40 19.67
N GLN A 136 1.34 11.28 18.35
CA GLN A 136 2.31 12.00 17.51
C GLN A 136 2.09 13.52 17.57
N ALA A 137 0.84 13.98 17.48
CA ALA A 137 0.52 15.40 17.52
C ALA A 137 0.94 16.08 18.83
N ARG A 138 0.83 15.40 19.98
CA ARG A 138 1.25 15.93 21.29
C ARG A 138 2.76 16.13 21.43
N ALA A 139 3.56 15.37 20.68
CA ALA A 139 5.01 15.44 20.71
C ALA A 139 5.61 16.31 19.60
N ALA A 140 4.79 16.73 18.64
CA ALA A 140 5.22 17.43 17.44
C ALA A 140 5.56 18.90 17.71
N LYS A 141 6.45 19.45 16.88
CA LYS A 141 6.70 20.90 16.78
C LYS A 141 5.98 21.52 15.60
N GLU A 142 5.64 20.71 14.60
CA GLU A 142 4.86 21.12 13.45
C GLU A 142 3.68 20.18 13.23
N LEU A 143 2.53 20.76 12.91
CA LEU A 143 1.32 20.03 12.57
C LEU A 143 0.67 20.66 11.34
N ASP A 144 0.67 19.95 10.22
CA ASP A 144 -0.08 20.35 9.03
C ASP A 144 -1.29 19.44 8.84
N VAL A 145 -2.43 20.05 8.51
CA VAL A 145 -3.68 19.34 8.28
C VAL A 145 -4.27 19.77 6.94
N LEU A 146 -4.32 18.84 5.98
CA LEU A 146 -5.03 19.01 4.71
C LEU A 146 -6.38 18.32 4.77
N ALA A 147 -7.46 19.11 4.70
CA ALA A 147 -8.82 18.60 4.81
C ALA A 147 -9.81 19.46 4.01
N VAL A 148 -11.01 18.92 3.73
CA VAL A 148 -12.08 19.70 3.10
C VAL A 148 -12.64 20.73 4.09
N ARG A 149 -13.23 20.28 5.20
CA ARG A 149 -13.88 21.15 6.21
C ARG A 149 -13.10 21.34 7.51
N GLY A 150 -12.32 20.36 7.97
CA GLY A 150 -11.56 20.47 9.23
C GLY A 150 -12.36 20.48 10.55
N LEU A 151 -13.71 20.50 10.54
CA LEU A 151 -14.54 20.53 11.76
C LEU A 151 -14.19 19.42 12.75
N GLY A 152 -14.27 18.15 12.35
CA GLY A 152 -13.94 17.01 13.22
C GLY A 152 -12.45 16.82 13.53
N LEU A 153 -11.57 17.65 12.96
CA LEU A 153 -10.13 17.63 13.24
C LEU A 153 -9.76 18.64 14.33
N LEU A 154 -10.23 19.88 14.21
CA LEU A 154 -9.89 20.97 15.13
C LEU A 154 -11.02 21.98 15.41
N GLY A 155 -12.08 22.00 14.60
CA GLY A 155 -13.15 23.01 14.68
C GLY A 155 -14.16 22.81 15.81
N LEU A 156 -14.30 21.59 16.35
CA LEU A 156 -15.21 21.25 17.45
C LEU A 156 -14.44 20.93 18.74
N ASN A 157 -15.13 20.96 19.89
CA ASN A 157 -14.51 20.70 21.20
C ASN A 157 -13.99 19.26 21.37
N ASP A 158 -14.69 18.30 20.77
CA ASP A 158 -14.38 16.87 20.76
C ASP A 158 -13.59 16.43 19.52
N SER A 159 -13.07 17.38 18.74
CA SER A 159 -12.31 17.07 17.53
C SER A 159 -11.05 16.28 17.83
N LEU A 160 -10.63 15.47 16.86
CA LEU A 160 -9.49 14.57 16.94
C LEU A 160 -8.23 15.21 17.55
N LEU A 161 -7.87 16.42 17.11
CA LEU A 161 -6.60 17.06 17.47
C LEU A 161 -6.79 18.19 18.49
N ARG A 162 -8.03 18.56 18.85
CA ARG A 162 -8.32 19.72 19.72
C ARG A 162 -7.63 19.60 21.07
N ALA A 163 -7.69 18.41 21.67
CA ALA A 163 -7.07 18.13 22.96
C ALA A 163 -5.54 17.98 22.90
N CYS A 164 -4.93 18.03 21.71
CA CYS A 164 -3.49 17.94 21.51
C CYS A 164 -2.84 19.33 21.38
N LEU A 165 -3.64 20.38 21.15
CA LEU A 165 -3.13 21.74 21.09
C LEU A 165 -2.71 22.24 22.48
N PRO A 166 -1.63 23.04 22.55
CA PRO A 166 -1.22 23.66 23.80
C PRO A 166 -2.31 24.62 24.31
N ARG A 167 -2.47 24.68 25.63
CA ARG A 167 -3.51 25.50 26.28
C ARG A 167 -3.02 26.91 26.64
N GLU A 168 -1.73 27.15 26.50
CA GLU A 168 -1.07 28.41 26.88
C GLU A 168 -0.26 28.95 25.70
N HIS A 169 -0.30 30.27 25.53
CA HIS A 169 0.44 30.98 24.50
C HIS A 169 1.95 30.73 24.68
N GLY A 170 2.60 30.14 23.67
CA GLY A 170 4.02 29.75 23.74
C GLY A 170 4.31 28.37 24.35
N GLY A 171 3.28 27.64 24.80
CA GLY A 171 3.42 26.31 25.37
C GLY A 171 3.82 25.28 24.30
N HIS A 172 5.09 24.85 24.32
CA HIS A 172 5.70 23.83 23.47
C HIS A 172 6.15 24.25 22.05
N GLY A 173 5.85 25.46 21.57
CA GLY A 173 6.31 25.93 20.26
C GLY A 173 5.76 25.14 19.07
N LEU A 174 4.58 24.53 19.23
CA LEU A 174 3.87 23.84 18.16
C LEU A 174 3.29 24.86 17.17
N ARG A 175 3.73 24.79 15.91
CA ARG A 175 3.13 25.50 14.77
C ARG A 175 2.08 24.62 14.10
N VAL A 176 0.89 25.17 13.88
CA VAL A 176 -0.21 24.45 13.21
C VAL A 176 -0.59 25.16 11.91
N ARG A 177 -0.60 24.44 10.78
CA ARG A 177 -1.23 24.92 9.54
C ARG A 177 -2.42 24.04 9.18
N LEU A 178 -3.55 24.66 8.91
CA LEU A 178 -4.72 23.98 8.36
C LEU A 178 -5.00 24.49 6.95
N LEU A 179 -5.13 23.56 6.02
CA LEU A 179 -5.53 23.81 4.67
C LEU A 179 -6.96 23.27 4.50
N LEU A 180 -7.89 24.19 4.23
CA LEU A 180 -9.30 23.93 4.03
C LEU A 180 -9.68 24.19 2.56
N LEU A 181 -10.62 23.41 2.03
CA LEU A 181 -11.07 23.62 0.65
C LEU A 181 -11.79 24.96 0.56
N ASP A 182 -11.42 25.79 -0.42
CA ASP A 182 -12.02 27.11 -0.61
C ASP A 182 -13.54 26.98 -0.86
N PRO A 183 -14.39 27.62 -0.01
CA PRO A 183 -15.86 27.57 -0.10
C PRO A 183 -16.42 28.16 -1.41
N GLU A 184 -15.65 28.95 -2.14
CA GLU A 184 -16.07 29.53 -3.42
C GLU A 184 -15.49 28.79 -4.64
N SER A 185 -14.63 27.77 -4.42
CA SER A 185 -13.94 27.09 -5.50
C SER A 185 -14.84 26.13 -6.29
N PRO A 186 -14.60 25.94 -7.60
CA PRO A 186 -15.27 24.89 -8.38
C PRO A 186 -15.04 23.48 -7.81
N ALA A 187 -13.88 23.25 -7.20
CA ALA A 187 -13.53 21.99 -6.54
C ALA A 187 -14.47 21.64 -5.37
N LEU A 188 -14.99 22.65 -4.67
CA LEU A 188 -15.96 22.45 -3.60
C LEU A 188 -17.30 21.97 -4.12
N ALA A 189 -17.80 22.56 -5.22
CA ALA A 189 -19.02 22.08 -5.86
C ALA A 189 -18.86 20.64 -6.38
N HIS A 190 -17.71 20.32 -6.97
CA HIS A 190 -17.40 18.96 -7.39
C HIS A 190 -17.41 17.99 -6.20
N ARG A 191 -16.70 18.33 -5.12
CA ARG A 191 -16.64 17.47 -3.94
C ARG A 191 -17.98 17.30 -3.24
N ALA A 192 -18.81 18.35 -3.20
CA ALA A 192 -20.16 18.28 -2.64
C ALA A 192 -21.01 17.24 -3.40
N ALA A 193 -20.96 17.28 -4.74
CA ALA A 193 -21.68 16.34 -5.59
C ALA A 193 -21.23 14.88 -5.37
N GLU A 194 -19.92 14.65 -5.22
CA GLU A 194 -19.36 13.32 -4.96
C GLU A 194 -19.93 12.66 -3.69
N ILE A 195 -20.23 13.44 -2.65
CA ILE A 195 -20.70 12.96 -1.35
C ILE A 195 -22.22 13.11 -1.16
N GLY A 196 -22.94 13.54 -2.19
CA GLY A 196 -24.39 13.77 -2.11
C GLY A 196 -24.81 14.93 -1.21
N GLU A 197 -23.94 15.91 -0.99
CA GLU A 197 -24.23 17.12 -0.23
C GLU A 197 -24.42 18.34 -1.16
N SER A 198 -25.20 19.33 -0.74
CA SER A 198 -25.26 20.59 -1.48
C SER A 198 -23.97 21.40 -1.31
N ALA A 199 -23.53 22.07 -2.38
CA ALA A 199 -22.36 22.95 -2.32
C ALA A 199 -22.50 24.03 -1.24
N GLU A 200 -23.72 24.56 -1.04
CA GLU A 200 -23.99 25.55 0.00
C GLU A 200 -23.77 24.99 1.41
N SER A 201 -24.27 23.78 1.70
CA SER A 201 -24.07 23.11 2.99
C SER A 201 -22.59 22.83 3.26
N LEU A 202 -21.87 22.31 2.26
CA LEU A 202 -20.45 22.03 2.36
C LEU A 202 -19.65 23.31 2.65
N ALA A 203 -19.92 24.38 1.89
CA ALA A 203 -19.29 25.70 2.07
C ALA A 203 -19.56 26.29 3.45
N ARG A 204 -20.79 26.20 3.96
CA ARG A 204 -21.12 26.62 5.33
C ARG A 204 -20.31 25.86 6.37
N GLY A 205 -20.12 24.56 6.18
CA GLY A 205 -19.27 23.73 7.06
C GLY A 205 -17.81 24.17 7.06
N VAL A 206 -17.24 24.52 5.90
CA VAL A 206 -15.88 25.08 5.81
C VAL A 206 -15.78 26.41 6.56
N ARG A 207 -16.68 27.35 6.28
CA ARG A 207 -16.68 28.68 6.91
C ARG A 207 -16.86 28.60 8.42
N LEU A 208 -17.66 27.65 8.91
CA LEU A 208 -17.82 27.40 10.34
C LEU A 208 -16.50 26.92 10.97
N ALA A 209 -15.79 26.00 10.33
CA ALA A 209 -14.49 25.56 10.83
C ALA A 209 -13.47 26.69 10.88
N GLU A 210 -13.40 27.49 9.83
CA GLU A 210 -12.50 28.65 9.77
C GLU A 210 -12.80 29.65 10.90
N ALA A 211 -14.08 29.93 11.19
CA ALA A 211 -14.47 30.79 12.31
C ALA A 211 -13.98 30.22 13.66
N ARG A 212 -14.13 28.92 13.88
CA ARG A 212 -13.66 28.23 15.10
C ARG A 212 -12.15 28.17 15.23
N LEU A 213 -11.42 28.14 14.11
CA LEU A 213 -9.97 28.16 14.09
C LEU A 213 -9.42 29.57 14.34
N ARG A 214 -10.15 30.61 13.89
CA ARG A 214 -9.80 32.00 14.21
C ARG A 214 -9.86 32.26 15.72
N GLU A 215 -10.87 31.72 16.40
CA GLU A 215 -10.95 31.75 17.88
C GLU A 215 -9.76 31.04 18.56
N LEU A 216 -9.16 30.04 17.89
CA LEU A 216 -7.98 29.33 18.43
C LEU A 216 -6.68 30.11 18.27
N ALA A 217 -6.56 30.93 17.23
CA ALA A 217 -5.33 31.69 16.94
C ALA A 217 -4.97 32.68 18.08
N ASP A 218 -5.95 33.05 18.92
CA ASP A 218 -5.74 33.85 20.13
C ASP A 218 -5.02 33.09 21.27
N THR A 219 -4.79 31.78 21.12
CA THR A 219 -4.16 30.93 22.15
C THR A 219 -3.04 30.04 21.63
N CYS A 220 -3.01 29.78 20.32
CA CYS A 220 -2.13 28.82 19.66
C CYS A 220 -1.54 29.44 18.39
N ASP A 221 -0.34 29.04 17.98
CA ASP A 221 0.22 29.37 16.66
C ASP A 221 -0.50 28.56 15.57
N VAL A 222 -1.64 29.07 15.12
CA VAL A 222 -2.52 28.45 14.13
C VAL A 222 -2.62 29.35 12.91
N GLN A 223 -2.38 28.75 11.75
CA GLN A 223 -2.50 29.38 10.45
C GLN A 223 -3.53 28.63 9.63
N VAL A 224 -4.43 29.35 8.95
CA VAL A 224 -5.48 28.73 8.13
C VAL A 224 -5.35 29.21 6.69
N TYR A 225 -5.45 28.26 5.76
CA TYR A 225 -5.29 28.46 4.32
C TYR A 225 -6.49 27.90 3.58
N ARG A 226 -6.92 28.59 2.52
CA ARG A 226 -7.92 28.13 1.56
C ARG A 226 -7.26 27.68 0.28
N TYR A 227 -7.45 26.42 -0.10
CA TYR A 227 -6.93 25.87 -1.36
C TYR A 227 -8.06 25.59 -2.35
N GLY A 228 -7.82 25.82 -3.64
CA GLY A 228 -8.81 25.60 -4.71
C GLY A 228 -8.65 24.30 -5.51
N ALA A 229 -7.56 23.55 -5.28
CA ALA A 229 -7.32 22.28 -5.97
C ALA A 229 -8.31 21.19 -5.53
N LEU A 230 -8.65 20.26 -6.44
CA LEU A 230 -9.54 19.16 -6.12
C LEU A 230 -8.95 18.30 -4.97
N PRO A 231 -9.68 18.06 -3.88
CA PRO A 231 -9.18 17.28 -2.77
C PRO A 231 -9.09 15.80 -3.16
N THR A 232 -7.87 15.30 -3.34
CA THR A 232 -7.60 13.87 -3.58
C THR A 232 -7.07 13.18 -2.33
N TRP A 233 -6.30 13.91 -1.52
CA TRP A 233 -5.66 13.39 -0.32
C TRP A 233 -6.11 14.16 0.91
N ARG A 234 -6.26 13.41 2.00
CA ARG A 234 -6.34 13.92 3.36
C ARG A 234 -5.01 13.65 4.04
N VAL A 235 -4.42 14.66 4.66
CA VAL A 235 -3.12 14.53 5.32
C VAL A 235 -3.19 15.12 6.72
N ILE A 236 -2.69 14.38 7.70
CA ILE A 236 -2.29 14.91 9.01
C ILE A 236 -0.78 14.65 9.12
N ARG A 237 0.02 15.69 8.95
CA ARG A 237 1.48 15.62 9.04
C ARG A 237 1.93 16.18 10.37
N THR A 238 2.84 15.46 10.99
CA THR A 238 3.71 15.91 12.10
C THR A 238 5.15 15.99 11.60
N ASP A 239 6.10 16.31 12.48
CA ASP A 239 7.54 16.44 12.19
C ASP A 239 8.05 15.43 11.15
N SER A 240 8.08 14.13 11.46
CA SER A 240 8.61 13.07 10.57
C SER A 240 7.58 11.98 10.21
N THR A 241 6.31 12.18 10.57
CA THR A 241 5.24 11.19 10.33
C THR A 241 4.02 11.86 9.70
N MET A 242 3.41 11.20 8.71
CA MET A 242 2.13 11.57 8.12
C MET A 242 1.11 10.46 8.25
N PHE A 243 -0.14 10.84 8.40
CA PHE A 243 -1.30 9.98 8.26
C PHE A 243 -2.05 10.42 7.02
N VAL A 244 -2.08 9.56 6.01
CA VAL A 244 -2.62 9.87 4.69
C VAL A 244 -3.86 9.02 4.45
N GLY A 245 -4.94 9.65 4.01
CA GLY A 245 -6.14 8.99 3.49
C GLY A 245 -6.52 9.59 2.14
N ALA A 246 -7.44 8.96 1.42
CA ALA A 246 -7.88 9.42 0.10
C ALA A 246 -9.34 9.88 0.13
N PHE A 247 -9.64 10.96 -0.58
CA PHE A 247 -11.03 11.31 -0.90
C PHE A 247 -11.42 10.64 -2.21
N ASP A 248 -12.64 10.11 -2.28
CA ASP A 248 -13.23 9.56 -3.51
C ASP A 248 -14.77 9.68 -3.43
N VAL A 249 -15.47 9.36 -4.51
CA VAL A 249 -16.94 9.31 -4.60
C VAL A 249 -17.53 8.36 -3.54
N GLY A 250 -16.82 7.30 -3.18
CA GLY A 250 -17.28 6.29 -2.23
C GLY A 250 -16.99 6.56 -0.75
N TRP A 251 -16.20 7.59 -0.39
CA TRP A 251 -15.82 7.84 1.01
C TRP A 251 -15.39 9.29 1.30
N GLU A 252 -15.70 9.77 2.50
CA GLU A 252 -15.41 11.14 2.97
C GLU A 252 -13.98 11.36 3.50
N GLY A 253 -13.03 10.52 3.07
CA GLY A 253 -11.61 10.55 3.45
C GLY A 253 -11.32 9.99 4.84
N HIS A 254 -12.12 10.33 5.85
CA HIS A 254 -11.97 9.77 7.21
C HIS A 254 -12.38 8.29 7.31
N GLU A 255 -13.19 7.83 6.35
CA GLU A 255 -13.64 6.44 6.18
C GLU A 255 -12.68 5.61 5.32
N SER A 256 -11.79 6.27 4.57
CA SER A 256 -10.78 5.58 3.76
C SER A 256 -9.72 4.92 4.65
N ALA A 257 -9.04 3.92 4.11
CA ALA A 257 -7.85 3.37 4.76
C ALA A 257 -6.84 4.49 5.03
N CYS A 258 -6.32 4.53 6.26
CA CYS A 258 -5.37 5.53 6.68
C CYS A 258 -3.96 4.92 6.74
N TYR A 259 -3.05 5.47 5.97
CA TYR A 259 -1.66 5.02 5.84
C TYR A 259 -0.77 5.87 6.73
N LYS A 260 -0.08 5.23 7.68
CA LYS A 260 1.01 5.88 8.40
C LYS A 260 2.26 5.83 7.54
N VAL A 261 2.70 7.01 7.11
CA VAL A 261 3.89 7.22 6.30
C VAL A 261 4.96 7.90 7.14
N MET A 262 6.16 7.32 7.23
CA MET A 262 7.28 7.92 7.97
C MET A 262 8.36 8.42 7.01
N GLU A 263 9.02 9.50 7.41
CA GLU A 263 10.19 10.00 6.69
C GLU A 263 11.33 8.97 6.77
N THR A 264 11.93 8.69 5.61
CA THR A 264 13.15 7.89 5.52
C THR A 264 14.18 8.61 4.63
N PRO A 265 15.49 8.31 4.76
CA PRO A 265 16.53 9.02 4.01
C PRO A 265 16.40 8.95 2.48
N HIS A 266 15.80 7.87 1.97
CA HIS A 266 15.67 7.59 0.53
C HIS A 266 14.22 7.39 0.06
N GLY A 267 13.26 7.58 0.96
CA GLY A 267 11.85 7.37 0.71
C GLY A 267 11.19 8.47 -0.14
N PRO A 268 10.50 8.13 -1.24
CA PRO A 268 9.82 9.11 -2.07
C PRO A 268 8.44 9.54 -1.55
N LEU A 269 7.73 8.71 -0.77
CA LEU A 269 6.34 8.95 -0.39
C LEU A 269 6.20 10.12 0.58
N TYR A 270 6.91 10.11 1.71
CA TYR A 270 6.84 11.21 2.69
C TYR A 270 7.25 12.53 2.02
N ARG A 271 8.33 12.51 1.24
CA ARG A 271 8.83 13.68 0.52
C ARG A 271 7.85 14.18 -0.54
N GLY A 272 7.21 13.26 -1.26
CA GLY A 272 6.19 13.57 -2.26
C GLY A 272 4.97 14.25 -1.63
N PHE A 273 4.42 13.68 -0.56
CA PHE A 273 3.31 14.29 0.17
C PHE A 273 3.68 15.63 0.80
N ARG A 274 4.88 15.75 1.39
CA ARG A 274 5.38 17.02 1.92
C ARG A 274 5.44 18.08 0.83
N ARG A 275 6.05 17.76 -0.32
CA ARG A 275 6.12 18.68 -1.47
C ARG A 275 4.74 19.08 -1.98
N MET A 276 3.80 18.14 -2.02
CA MET A 276 2.41 18.43 -2.40
C MET A 276 1.76 19.41 -1.41
N VAL A 277 1.88 19.17 -0.11
CA VAL A 277 1.31 20.07 0.92
C VAL A 277 1.92 21.46 0.82
N GLU A 278 3.25 21.60 0.69
CA GLU A 278 3.88 22.92 0.53
C GLU A 278 3.43 23.62 -0.75
N ALA A 279 3.33 22.92 -1.88
CA ALA A 279 2.83 23.51 -3.11
C ALA A 279 1.38 24.00 -3.00
N ILE A 280 0.55 23.32 -2.21
CA ILE A 280 -0.81 23.78 -1.91
C ILE A 280 -0.76 25.03 -1.02
N VAL A 281 0.09 25.07 0.02
CA VAL A 281 0.26 26.26 0.86
C VAL A 281 0.69 27.47 0.04
N ASP A 282 1.69 27.31 -0.83
CA ASP A 282 2.24 28.39 -1.66
C ASP A 282 1.20 29.00 -2.62
N GLY A 283 0.24 28.19 -3.06
CA GLY A 283 -0.85 28.60 -3.95
C GLY A 283 -2.17 28.97 -3.24
N ALA A 284 -2.22 28.86 -1.90
CA ALA A 284 -3.43 29.07 -1.11
C ALA A 284 -3.55 30.49 -0.54
N GLU A 285 -4.77 30.93 -0.29
CA GLU A 285 -5.05 32.18 0.42
C GLU A 285 -5.00 31.94 1.93
N ARG A 286 -4.17 32.70 2.67
CA ARG A 286 -4.16 32.64 4.14
C ARG A 286 -5.29 33.49 4.72
N THR A 287 -6.13 32.91 5.58
CA THR A 287 -7.32 33.55 6.16
C THR A 287 -7.29 33.72 7.68
N VAL A 288 -6.31 33.10 8.36
CA VAL A 288 -5.95 33.25 9.77
C VAL A 288 -4.43 33.18 9.88
#